data_AF-A0A519JWM5-F1
#
_entry.id   AF-A0A519JWM5-F1
#
_cell.length_a   1.000
_cell.length_b   1.000
_cell.length_c   1.000
_cell.angle_alpha   90.00
_cell.angle_beta   90.00
_cell.angle_gamma   90.00
#
_symmetry.space_group_name_H-M   'P 1'
#
loop_
_entity.id
_entity.type
_entity.pdbx_description
1 polymer ?
#
loop_
_entity_poly.entity_id
_entity_poly.type
_entity_poly.pdbx_seq_one_letter_code
_entity_poly.pdbx_strand_id
1 'polypeptide(L)'
;MKRLIVLLSVFVGIHSYAQEKATVEKSVTGIQVGFFGAEFYNEVRLSDSFTLRSQLELYPSIWGGDMYSKTGFALTPAISLTPKFYYNLQKRKDSGKNITNNSGNYLALKVEYIPDWFVISNTEDISVSETISLVPTWGFRRNFAKNFNYEFKAGLGIGKILKKGYSTQVVPDLSFKIGYDF
;
A
#
# COMPACT_ATOMS: atom_id res chain seq x y z
N MET A 1 71.71 2.74 -31.01
CA MET A 1 71.06 1.73 -30.14
C MET A 1 69.64 2.20 -29.85
N LYS A 2 68.66 1.34 -30.12
CA LYS A 2 67.25 1.68 -30.29
C LYS A 2 66.59 2.03 -28.96
N ARG A 3 65.85 3.14 -28.95
CA ARG A 3 65.05 3.68 -27.84
C ARG A 3 63.96 2.66 -27.48
N LEU A 4 63.99 2.13 -26.25
CA LEU A 4 62.92 1.29 -25.72
C LEU A 4 62.13 2.11 -24.69
N ILE A 5 61.22 2.94 -25.19
CA ILE A 5 60.15 3.52 -24.38
C ILE A 5 59.06 2.43 -24.33
N VAL A 6 59.02 1.64 -23.26
CA VAL A 6 57.87 0.78 -22.99
C VAL A 6 56.90 1.60 -22.16
N LEU A 7 55.93 2.22 -22.86
CA LEU A 7 54.74 2.79 -22.26
C LEU A 7 54.02 1.69 -21.47
N LEU A 8 54.01 1.80 -20.15
CA LEU A 8 53.16 1.01 -19.27
C LEU A 8 51.73 1.52 -19.46
N SER A 9 50.99 0.89 -20.37
CA SER A 9 49.58 1.16 -20.63
C SER A 9 48.75 0.79 -19.41
N VAL A 10 48.42 1.80 -18.61
CA VAL A 10 47.44 1.71 -17.52
C VAL A 10 46.08 1.43 -18.15
N PHE A 11 45.66 0.16 -18.13
CA PHE A 11 44.27 -0.23 -18.32
C PHE A 11 43.47 0.23 -17.10
N VAL A 12 43.08 1.50 -17.07
CA VAL A 12 41.98 1.95 -16.20
C VAL A 12 40.71 1.34 -16.80
N GLY A 13 40.27 0.22 -16.24
CA GLY A 13 38.98 -0.36 -16.53
C GLY A 13 37.90 0.65 -16.13
N ILE A 14 37.34 1.33 -17.13
CA ILE A 14 36.14 2.15 -16.95
C ILE A 14 35.01 1.15 -16.69
N HIS A 15 34.76 0.83 -15.43
CA HIS A 15 33.55 0.13 -15.04
C HIS A 15 32.38 1.08 -15.26
N SER A 16 31.88 1.13 -16.50
CA SER A 16 30.58 1.71 -16.82
C SER A 16 29.52 0.85 -16.14
N TYR A 17 29.19 1.20 -14.89
CA TYR A 17 27.94 0.78 -14.30
C TYR A 17 26.84 1.52 -15.06
N ALA A 18 26.23 0.88 -16.05
CA ALA A 18 24.86 1.23 -16.39
C ALA A 18 24.06 1.04 -15.11
N GLN A 19 23.76 2.13 -14.40
CA GLN A 19 23.00 2.03 -13.15
C GLN A 19 21.66 1.40 -13.49
N GLU A 20 21.43 0.18 -12.98
CA GLU A 20 20.15 -0.49 -13.19
C GLU A 20 19.04 0.45 -12.75
N LYS A 21 18.08 0.67 -13.65
CA LYS A 21 16.90 1.48 -13.33
C LYS A 21 16.16 0.83 -12.16
N ALA A 22 15.82 1.61 -11.14
CA ALA A 22 15.04 1.13 -10.02
C ALA A 22 13.64 0.72 -10.52
N THR A 23 13.23 -0.50 -10.20
CA THR A 23 11.90 -1.02 -10.52
C THR A 23 11.21 -1.50 -9.25
N VAL A 24 9.87 -1.43 -9.22
CA VAL A 24 9.04 -2.04 -8.16
C VAL A 24 9.26 -3.55 -8.12
N GLU A 25 9.19 -4.25 -7.00
CA GLU A 25 9.32 -5.70 -6.92
C GLU A 25 8.32 -6.45 -7.80
N LYS A 26 8.67 -7.67 -8.25
CA LYS A 26 7.79 -8.49 -9.11
C LYS A 26 6.46 -8.82 -8.43
N SER A 27 6.52 -9.18 -7.14
CA SER A 27 5.37 -9.51 -6.31
C SER A 27 5.77 -9.34 -4.85
N VAL A 28 4.91 -8.73 -4.03
CA VAL A 28 5.09 -8.61 -2.58
C VAL A 28 3.80 -9.04 -1.91
N THR A 29 3.86 -10.05 -1.06
CA THR A 29 2.72 -10.52 -0.27
C THR A 29 2.99 -10.22 1.20
N GLY A 30 1.98 -9.75 1.91
CA GLY A 30 2.17 -9.41 3.32
C GLY A 30 0.88 -9.17 4.07
N ILE A 31 1.07 -8.83 5.34
CA ILE A 31 0.01 -8.42 6.26
C ILE A 31 0.36 -7.04 6.80
N GLN A 32 -0.63 -6.18 6.97
CA GLN A 32 -0.50 -4.87 7.60
C GLN A 32 -1.60 -4.68 8.63
N VAL A 33 -1.27 -4.08 9.78
CA VAL A 33 -2.20 -3.76 10.86
C VAL A 33 -2.03 -2.28 11.22
N GLY A 34 -3.14 -1.58 11.41
CA GLY A 34 -3.14 -0.18 11.83
C GLY A 34 -4.40 0.19 12.60
N PHE A 35 -4.58 1.49 12.83
CA PHE A 35 -5.72 2.01 13.61
C PHE A 35 -7.08 1.64 13.00
N PHE A 36 -7.15 1.58 11.67
CA PHE A 36 -8.38 1.28 10.92
C PHE A 36 -8.39 -0.16 10.39
N GLY A 37 -7.84 -1.11 11.16
CA GLY A 37 -7.98 -2.53 10.89
C GLY A 37 -6.74 -3.23 10.36
N ALA A 38 -6.96 -4.48 9.98
CA ALA A 38 -5.93 -5.38 9.47
C ALA A 38 -6.21 -5.72 8.01
N GLU A 39 -5.14 -5.93 7.25
CA GLU A 39 -5.22 -6.32 5.85
C GLU A 39 -4.20 -7.39 5.49
N PHE A 40 -4.62 -8.32 4.66
CA PHE A 40 -3.75 -9.19 3.88
C PHE A 40 -3.70 -8.68 2.45
N TYR A 41 -2.53 -8.64 1.84
CA TYR A 41 -2.37 -8.11 0.49
C TYR A 41 -1.38 -8.90 -0.36
N ASN A 42 -1.57 -8.78 -1.67
CA ASN A 42 -0.55 -9.08 -2.67
C ASN A 42 -0.43 -7.89 -3.64
N GLU A 43 0.80 -7.44 -3.89
CA GLU A 43 1.13 -6.32 -4.77
C GLU A 43 2.02 -6.81 -5.93
N VAL A 44 1.46 -6.90 -7.13
CA VAL A 44 2.15 -7.41 -8.33
C VAL A 44 2.63 -6.29 -9.23
N ARG A 45 3.80 -6.48 -9.86
CA ARG A 45 4.32 -5.56 -10.89
C ARG A 45 3.48 -5.63 -12.16
N LEU A 46 3.06 -4.46 -12.66
CA LEU A 46 2.52 -4.28 -14.01
C LEU A 46 3.55 -3.68 -14.97
N SER A 47 4.40 -2.78 -14.48
CA SER A 47 5.53 -2.21 -15.22
C SER A 47 6.62 -1.74 -14.24
N ASP A 48 7.73 -1.20 -14.72
CA ASP A 48 8.86 -0.73 -13.89
C ASP A 48 8.46 0.11 -12.67
N SER A 49 7.41 0.92 -12.79
CA SER A 49 6.98 1.85 -11.73
C SER A 49 5.50 1.70 -11.36
N PHE A 50 4.78 0.73 -11.94
CA PHE A 50 3.38 0.48 -11.66
C PHE A 50 3.16 -0.90 -11.07
N THR A 51 2.30 -0.97 -10.05
CA THR A 51 1.85 -2.21 -9.43
C THR A 51 0.34 -2.24 -9.36
N LEU A 52 -0.22 -3.44 -9.18
CA LEU A 52 -1.60 -3.64 -8.76
C LEU A 52 -1.60 -4.36 -7.42
N ARG A 53 -2.23 -3.76 -6.41
CA ARG A 53 -2.41 -4.38 -5.10
C ARG A 53 -3.82 -4.90 -4.94
N SER A 54 -3.96 -6.18 -4.61
CA SER A 54 -5.22 -6.81 -4.17
C SER A 54 -5.18 -6.96 -2.66
N GLN A 55 -6.28 -6.62 -1.97
CA GLN A 55 -6.33 -6.61 -0.52
C GLN A 55 -7.62 -7.26 0.00
N LEU A 56 -7.50 -7.96 1.12
CA LEU A 56 -8.58 -8.41 1.98
C LEU A 56 -8.42 -7.68 3.31
N GLU A 57 -9.45 -6.94 3.73
CA GLU A 57 -9.38 -6.05 4.88
C GLU A 57 -10.48 -6.40 5.90
N LEU A 58 -10.20 -6.18 7.19
CA LEU A 58 -11.17 -6.24 8.27
C LEU A 58 -11.18 -4.89 9.02
N TYR A 59 -12.28 -4.17 8.90
CA TYR A 59 -12.46 -2.85 9.51
C TYR A 59 -13.11 -2.96 10.89
N PRO A 60 -12.48 -2.39 11.95
CA PRO A 60 -13.08 -2.33 13.26
C PRO A 60 -14.09 -1.17 13.35
N SER A 61 -15.24 -1.45 13.95
CA SER A 61 -16.22 -0.47 14.39
C SER A 61 -16.42 -0.66 15.89
N ILE A 62 -16.40 0.44 16.65
CA ILE A 62 -16.62 0.44 18.10
C ILE A 62 -17.66 1.51 18.45
N TRP A 63 -18.57 1.19 19.37
CA TRP A 63 -19.58 2.12 19.88
C TRP A 63 -19.84 1.88 21.36
N GLY A 64 -20.33 2.90 22.06
CA GLY A 64 -20.58 2.87 23.50
C GLY A 64 -20.66 4.28 24.10
N GLY A 65 -20.88 4.34 25.42
CA GLY A 65 -21.09 5.60 26.16
C GLY A 65 -22.56 6.00 26.25
N ASP A 66 -22.85 7.19 26.80
CA ASP A 66 -24.21 7.63 27.14
C ASP A 66 -25.19 7.71 25.95
N MET A 67 -24.68 7.70 24.72
CA MET A 67 -25.46 7.69 23.47
C MET A 67 -25.90 6.29 23.03
N TYR A 68 -25.41 5.23 23.70
CA TYR A 68 -25.69 3.83 23.34
C TYR A 68 -26.12 3.04 24.57
N SER A 69 -27.14 2.18 24.41
CA SER A 69 -27.64 1.33 25.51
C SER A 69 -26.63 0.27 25.96
N LYS A 70 -25.68 -0.09 25.09
CA LYS A 70 -24.60 -1.06 25.33
C LYS A 70 -23.35 -0.68 24.55
N THR A 71 -22.19 -1.08 25.07
CA THR A 71 -20.92 -1.06 24.33
C THR A 71 -20.87 -2.24 23.37
N GLY A 72 -20.42 -1.99 22.14
CA GLY A 72 -20.23 -3.05 21.16
C GLY A 72 -19.07 -2.81 20.22
N PHE A 73 -18.69 -3.89 19.54
CA PHE A 73 -17.70 -3.88 18.48
C PHE A 73 -18.22 -4.68 17.29
N ALA A 74 -17.76 -4.35 16.09
CA ALA A 74 -17.96 -5.15 14.89
C ALA A 74 -16.68 -5.14 14.05
N LEU A 75 -16.42 -6.24 13.35
CA LEU A 75 -15.43 -6.33 12.28
C LEU A 75 -16.16 -6.59 10.97
N THR A 76 -15.95 -5.73 9.98
CA THR A 76 -16.58 -5.83 8.66
C THR A 76 -15.53 -6.14 7.60
N PRO A 77 -15.79 -7.10 6.70
CA PRO A 77 -14.88 -7.42 5.62
C PRO A 77 -14.91 -6.33 4.55
N ALA A 78 -13.78 -6.16 3.88
CA ALA A 78 -13.71 -5.42 2.63
C ALA A 78 -12.71 -6.07 1.69
N ILE A 79 -12.91 -5.83 0.40
CA ILE A 79 -11.96 -6.21 -0.65
C ILE A 79 -11.59 -4.97 -1.46
N SER A 80 -10.36 -4.89 -1.93
CA SER A 80 -9.95 -3.79 -2.80
C SER A 80 -8.95 -4.18 -3.87
N LEU A 81 -8.98 -3.40 -4.95
CA LEU A 81 -7.96 -3.36 -5.98
C LEU A 81 -7.39 -1.94 -6.05
N THR A 82 -6.07 -1.84 -5.96
CA THR A 82 -5.37 -0.56 -5.83
C THR A 82 -4.18 -0.53 -6.79
N PRO A 83 -4.32 -0.03 -8.02
CA PRO A 83 -3.17 0.36 -8.83
C PRO A 83 -2.34 1.41 -8.09
N LYS A 84 -1.01 1.23 -8.07
CA LYS A 84 -0.05 2.18 -7.47
C LYS A 84 1.05 2.56 -8.47
N PHE A 85 1.36 3.85 -8.55
CA PHE A 85 2.47 4.42 -9.30
C PHE A 85 3.56 4.91 -8.34
N TYR A 86 4.73 4.27 -8.37
CA TYR A 86 5.89 4.63 -7.55
C TYR A 86 6.80 5.63 -8.25
N TYR A 87 6.75 6.89 -7.83
CA TYR A 87 7.39 7.98 -8.56
C TYR A 87 8.81 8.34 -8.08
N ASN A 88 9.30 7.75 -6.98
CA ASN A 88 10.57 8.17 -6.37
C ASN A 88 11.59 7.04 -6.10
N LEU A 89 11.37 5.82 -6.59
CA LEU A 89 12.28 4.69 -6.33
C LEU A 89 13.70 4.96 -6.84
N GLN A 90 13.84 5.51 -8.05
CA GLN A 90 15.15 5.86 -8.61
C GLN A 90 15.87 6.89 -7.73
N LYS A 91 15.20 8.01 -7.41
CA LYS A 91 15.74 9.05 -6.52
C LYS A 91 16.21 8.48 -5.17
N ARG A 92 15.47 7.50 -4.62
CA ARG A 92 15.84 6.83 -3.38
C ARG A 92 17.08 5.95 -3.57
N LYS A 93 17.12 5.14 -4.62
CA LYS A 93 18.28 4.32 -4.99
C LYS A 93 19.54 5.17 -5.13
N ASP A 94 19.45 6.27 -5.87
CA ASP A 94 20.57 7.20 -6.11
C ASP A 94 21.08 7.85 -4.81
N SER A 95 20.18 8.00 -3.83
CA SER A 95 20.51 8.51 -2.50
C SER A 95 20.99 7.41 -1.52
N GLY A 96 21.25 6.19 -2.00
CA GLY A 96 21.61 5.04 -1.17
C GLY A 96 20.52 4.60 -0.19
N LYS A 97 19.26 4.99 -0.41
CA LYS A 97 18.14 4.65 0.47
C LYS A 97 17.56 3.29 0.08
N ASN A 98 17.06 2.58 1.09
CA ASN A 98 16.39 1.29 0.89
C ASN A 98 15.17 1.41 -0.04
N ILE A 99 15.12 0.58 -1.09
CA ILE A 99 13.98 0.45 -2.02
C ILE A 99 13.33 -0.95 -2.02
N THR A 100 13.85 -1.88 -1.21
CA THR A 100 13.31 -3.25 -1.09
C THR A 100 11.82 -3.25 -0.77
N ASN A 101 11.09 -4.27 -1.21
CA ASN A 101 9.64 -4.41 -1.01
C ASN A 101 8.88 -3.11 -1.28
N ASN A 102 9.19 -2.46 -2.41
CA ASN A 102 8.59 -1.20 -2.84
C ASN A 102 8.68 -0.07 -1.81
N SER A 103 9.81 0.04 -1.08
CA SER A 103 10.03 1.15 -0.17
C SER A 103 10.19 2.47 -0.94
N GLY A 104 9.07 3.17 -1.13
CA GLY A 104 8.96 4.38 -1.94
C GLY A 104 7.74 5.23 -1.61
N ASN A 105 7.54 6.28 -2.38
CA ASN A 105 6.33 7.09 -2.38
C ASN A 105 5.53 6.74 -3.61
N TYR A 106 4.21 6.77 -3.49
CA TYR A 106 3.32 6.40 -4.56
C TYR A 106 2.10 7.31 -4.62
N LEU A 107 1.52 7.35 -5.82
CA LEU A 107 0.12 7.72 -6.04
C LEU A 107 -0.66 6.44 -6.29
N ALA A 108 -1.89 6.38 -5.84
CA ALA A 108 -2.73 5.19 -5.96
C ALA A 108 -4.19 5.56 -6.19
N LEU A 109 -4.97 4.60 -6.67
CA LEU A 109 -6.42 4.71 -6.79
C LEU A 109 -7.04 3.46 -6.18
N LYS A 110 -7.60 3.56 -4.97
CA LYS A 110 -8.23 2.42 -4.30
C LYS A 110 -9.66 2.28 -4.82
N VAL A 111 -9.98 1.12 -5.38
CA VAL A 111 -11.36 0.69 -5.64
C VAL A 111 -11.69 -0.32 -4.56
N GLU A 112 -12.69 -0.04 -3.74
CA GLU A 112 -13.04 -0.88 -2.59
C GLU A 112 -14.51 -1.22 -2.59
N TYR A 113 -14.80 -2.44 -2.16
CA TYR A 113 -16.14 -2.93 -1.91
C TYR A 113 -16.21 -3.49 -0.48
N ILE A 114 -17.18 -3.00 0.28
CA ILE A 114 -17.54 -3.45 1.62
C ILE A 114 -18.85 -4.22 1.46
N PRO A 115 -18.83 -5.57 1.44
CA PRO A 115 -20.04 -6.39 1.35
C PRO A 115 -20.70 -6.63 2.71
N ASP A 116 -21.97 -7.04 2.69
CA ASP A 116 -22.69 -7.60 3.86
C ASP A 116 -22.59 -9.13 3.89
N TRP A 117 -21.38 -9.67 3.72
CA TRP A 117 -21.16 -11.13 3.70
C TRP A 117 -21.17 -11.74 5.10
N PHE A 118 -20.51 -11.08 6.04
CA PHE A 118 -20.46 -11.46 7.45
C PHE A 118 -20.04 -10.26 8.30
N VAL A 119 -20.42 -10.30 9.57
CA VAL A 119 -19.96 -9.36 10.60
C VAL A 119 -19.54 -10.16 11.82
N ILE A 120 -18.34 -9.89 12.34
CA ILE A 120 -17.90 -10.46 13.62
C ILE A 120 -18.20 -9.43 14.70
N SER A 121 -19.15 -9.71 15.58
CA SER A 121 -19.59 -8.76 16.62
C SER A 121 -19.93 -9.46 17.93
N ASN A 122 -19.87 -8.71 19.04
CA ASN A 122 -20.46 -9.10 20.33
C ASN A 122 -21.97 -8.76 20.45
N THR A 123 -22.56 -8.23 19.38
CA THR A 123 -23.97 -7.84 19.32
C THR A 123 -24.64 -8.61 18.18
N GLU A 124 -25.85 -9.10 18.44
CA GLU A 124 -26.66 -9.81 17.44
C GLU A 124 -27.27 -8.86 16.41
N ASP A 125 -27.65 -9.40 15.25
CA ASP A 125 -28.38 -8.70 14.19
C ASP A 125 -27.71 -7.41 13.62
N ILE A 126 -26.38 -7.37 13.58
CA ILE A 126 -25.64 -6.31 12.89
C ILE A 126 -25.47 -6.65 11.42
N SER A 127 -25.96 -5.75 10.57
CA SER A 127 -25.75 -5.76 9.11
C SER A 127 -24.89 -4.59 8.66
N VAL A 128 -24.15 -4.76 7.57
CA VAL A 128 -23.38 -3.69 6.93
C VAL A 128 -24.15 -3.15 5.74
N SER A 129 -24.14 -1.82 5.55
CA SER A 129 -24.61 -1.25 4.30
C SER A 129 -23.56 -1.45 3.21
N GLU A 130 -23.87 -2.33 2.26
CA GLU A 130 -22.97 -2.57 1.13
C GLU A 130 -22.53 -1.27 0.48
N THR A 131 -21.23 -1.09 0.33
CA THR A 131 -20.65 0.19 -0.12
C THR A 131 -19.55 -0.06 -1.14
N ILE A 132 -19.55 0.74 -2.21
CA ILE A 132 -18.42 0.82 -3.13
C ILE A 132 -17.78 2.21 -3.04
N SER A 133 -16.45 2.27 -3.08
CA SER A 133 -15.71 3.54 -3.05
C SER A 133 -14.58 3.57 -4.06
N LEU A 134 -14.23 4.78 -4.48
CA LEU A 134 -13.14 5.11 -5.38
C LEU A 134 -12.33 6.25 -4.75
N VAL A 135 -11.11 5.95 -4.30
CA VAL A 135 -10.31 6.89 -3.51
C VAL A 135 -8.91 7.09 -4.11
N PRO A 136 -8.67 8.21 -4.82
CA PRO A 136 -7.31 8.60 -5.16
C PRO A 136 -6.54 8.93 -3.89
N THR A 137 -5.31 8.45 -3.83
CA THR A 137 -4.52 8.40 -2.59
C THR A 137 -3.07 8.74 -2.88
N TRP A 138 -2.47 9.56 -2.01
CA TRP A 138 -1.03 9.69 -1.92
C TRP A 138 -0.54 8.91 -0.70
N GLY A 139 0.61 8.25 -0.82
CA GLY A 139 1.19 7.53 0.31
C GLY A 139 2.67 7.27 0.16
N PHE A 140 3.23 6.72 1.24
CA PHE A 140 4.58 6.24 1.26
C PHE A 140 4.72 5.00 2.13
N ARG A 141 5.66 4.13 1.72
CA ARG A 141 6.02 2.90 2.41
C ARG A 141 7.51 2.88 2.72
N ARG A 142 7.86 2.42 3.92
CA ARG A 142 9.25 2.31 4.38
C ARG A 142 9.47 0.99 5.10
N ASN A 143 10.65 0.40 4.90
CA ASN A 143 11.05 -0.80 5.63
C ASN A 143 12.03 -0.40 6.74
N PHE A 144 11.73 -0.79 7.96
CA PHE A 144 12.60 -0.56 9.13
C PHE A 144 13.39 -1.81 9.53
N ALA A 145 13.01 -2.98 8.99
CA ALA A 145 13.80 -4.20 9.00
C ALA A 145 13.57 -4.96 7.68
N LYS A 146 14.25 -6.09 7.49
CA LYS A 146 14.27 -6.85 6.22
C LYS A 146 12.87 -7.10 5.63
N ASN A 147 11.93 -7.50 6.47
CA ASN A 147 10.56 -7.87 6.09
C ASN A 147 9.51 -6.97 6.75
N PHE A 148 9.91 -6.04 7.62
CA PHE A 148 8.97 -5.19 8.34
C PHE A 148 8.90 -3.81 7.73
N ASN A 149 7.66 -3.32 7.57
CA ASN A 149 7.37 -2.04 6.95
C ASN A 149 6.39 -1.20 7.76
N TYR A 150 6.38 0.09 7.49
CA TYR A 150 5.29 0.99 7.83
C TYR A 150 4.82 1.74 6.59
N GLU A 151 3.51 1.97 6.50
CA GLU A 151 2.86 2.62 5.38
C GLU A 151 1.92 3.71 5.90
N PHE A 152 2.09 4.92 5.38
CA PHE A 152 1.16 6.02 5.59
C PHE A 152 0.48 6.34 4.26
N LYS A 153 -0.82 6.58 4.30
CA LYS A 153 -1.60 7.03 3.15
C LYS A 153 -2.65 8.05 3.56
N ALA A 154 -2.92 8.98 2.64
CA ALA A 154 -3.97 9.97 2.73
C ALA A 154 -4.64 10.15 1.36
N GLY A 155 -5.97 10.14 1.34
CA GLY A 155 -6.77 10.20 0.13
C GLY A 155 -8.14 10.81 0.40
N LEU A 156 -8.77 11.31 -0.67
CA LEU A 156 -10.11 11.86 -0.65
C LEU A 156 -10.82 11.47 -1.94
N GLY A 157 -11.92 10.76 -1.81
CA GLY A 157 -12.63 10.17 -2.93
C GLY A 157 -14.13 10.24 -2.77
N ILE A 158 -14.80 9.34 -3.49
CA ILE A 158 -16.25 9.22 -3.47
C ILE A 158 -16.64 7.77 -3.17
N GLY A 159 -17.79 7.60 -2.53
CA GLY A 159 -18.36 6.29 -2.25
C GLY A 159 -19.87 6.32 -2.28
N LYS A 160 -20.48 5.15 -2.43
CA LYS A 160 -21.92 5.01 -2.51
C LYS A 160 -22.36 3.72 -1.83
N ILE A 161 -23.32 3.87 -0.92
CA ILE A 161 -24.09 2.75 -0.38
C ILE A 161 -24.99 2.22 -1.50
N LEU A 162 -24.94 0.91 -1.76
CA LEU A 162 -25.63 0.26 -2.88
C LEU A 162 -27.15 0.10 -2.69
N LYS A 163 -27.69 0.64 -1.60
CA LYS A 163 -29.13 0.69 -1.32
C LYS A 163 -29.79 1.88 -2.02
N LYS A 164 -31.03 1.68 -2.50
CA LYS A 164 -31.84 2.74 -3.13
C LYS A 164 -32.05 3.91 -2.16
N GLY A 165 -31.95 5.13 -2.69
CA GLY A 165 -32.18 6.38 -1.93
C GLY A 165 -30.93 7.02 -1.33
N TYR A 166 -29.76 6.36 -1.41
CA TYR A 166 -28.50 6.92 -0.92
C TYR A 166 -27.76 7.68 -2.03
N SER A 167 -27.37 8.92 -1.74
CA SER A 167 -26.52 9.72 -2.61
C SER A 167 -25.04 9.29 -2.52
N THR A 168 -24.26 9.68 -3.51
CA THR A 168 -22.80 9.58 -3.45
C THR A 168 -22.27 10.49 -2.35
N GLN A 169 -21.35 9.97 -1.54
CA GLN A 169 -20.74 10.66 -0.41
C GLN A 169 -19.25 10.86 -0.67
N VAL A 170 -18.67 11.87 -0.01
CA VAL A 170 -17.22 12.06 0.03
C VAL A 170 -16.62 11.07 1.02
N VAL A 171 -15.55 10.40 0.63
CA VAL A 171 -14.87 9.38 1.44
C VAL A 171 -13.43 9.83 1.73
N PRO A 172 -13.10 10.23 2.97
CA PRO A 172 -11.71 10.40 3.38
C PRO A 172 -11.06 9.03 3.64
N ASP A 173 -9.83 8.84 3.19
CA ASP A 173 -8.99 7.67 3.52
C ASP A 173 -7.71 8.16 4.19
N LEU A 174 -7.56 7.91 5.49
CA LEU A 174 -6.35 8.20 6.24
C LEU A 174 -5.93 6.91 6.95
N SER A 175 -4.68 6.51 6.79
CA SER A 175 -4.20 5.27 7.39
C SER A 175 -2.72 5.32 7.69
N PHE A 176 -2.37 4.77 8.85
CA PHE A 176 -1.00 4.43 9.24
C PHE A 176 -0.99 2.96 9.67
N LYS A 177 -0.14 2.15 9.03
CA LYS A 177 -0.06 0.70 9.24
C LYS A 177 1.38 0.26 9.45
N ILE A 178 1.57 -0.79 10.24
CA ILE A 178 2.81 -1.56 10.37
C ILE A 178 2.56 -2.94 9.76
N GLY A 179 3.52 -3.49 9.03
CA GLY A 179 3.33 -4.75 8.33
C GLY A 179 4.57 -5.63 8.26
N TYR A 180 4.32 -6.85 7.80
CA TYR A 180 5.32 -7.88 7.52
C TYR A 180 5.11 -8.43 6.10
N ASP A 181 6.19 -8.50 5.32
CA ASP A 181 6.25 -9.11 4.00
C ASP A 181 6.83 -10.52 4.07
N PHE A 182 6.20 -11.48 3.42
CA PHE A 182 6.65 -12.88 3.38
C PHE A 182 7.80 -13.11 2.39
#